data_AF-A0AAV8V0X3-F1
#
_entry.id   AF-A0AAV8V0X3-F1
#
_cell.length_a   1.000
_cell.length_b   1.000
_cell.length_c   1.000
_cell.angle_alpha   90.00
_cell.angle_beta   90.00
_cell.angle_gamma   90.00
#
_symmetry.space_group_name_H-M   'P 1'
#
loop_
_entity.id
_entity.type
_entity.pdbx_description
1 polymer ?
#
loop_
_entity_poly.entity_id
_entity_poly.type
_entity_poly.pdbx_seq_one_letter_code
_entity_poly.pdbx_strand_id
1 'polypeptide(L)'
;MPEPGDFGWIEVFHSLPSWKRAFIVFRKDDGEWVSNATYELVSADHVRPGFRVFRVKARKLEFYITNGSKSNWDDNKGGNYHVGMPGRYICGQNVFTRVGDADEAECERFLNNKDIRINFSTTERCLKMFCLYRMADGEFTPAPGQAMMKSVDGNWTITLPVRATEVAFTDSMEFWDSNLSKNYKLGSPGSYFISNGVVELMKEETPNPYGFTTFVS
;
A
#
# COMPACT_ATOMS: atom_id res chain seq x y z
N MET A 1 18.75 -4.43 17.60
CA MET A 1 18.08 -5.53 16.89
C MET A 1 17.06 -6.12 17.86
N PRO A 2 15.82 -6.39 17.45
CA PRO A 2 14.83 -7.02 18.32
C PRO A 2 15.25 -8.46 18.67
N GLU A 3 15.13 -8.85 19.93
CA GLU A 3 15.42 -10.21 20.40
C GLU A 3 14.21 -11.14 20.21
N PRO A 4 14.41 -12.48 20.17
CA PRO A 4 13.30 -13.43 20.13
C PRO A 4 12.34 -13.21 21.32
N GLY A 5 11.07 -12.91 21.02
CA GLY A 5 10.04 -12.62 22.04
C GLY A 5 9.78 -11.14 22.29
N ASP A 6 10.57 -10.23 21.70
CA ASP A 6 10.28 -8.81 21.74
C ASP A 6 9.04 -8.47 20.91
N PHE A 7 8.31 -7.45 21.36
CA PHE A 7 7.16 -6.95 20.64
C PHE A 7 7.62 -6.00 19.55
N GLY A 8 7.24 -6.26 18.29
CA GLY A 8 7.67 -5.42 17.18
C GLY A 8 6.84 -5.62 15.91
N TRP A 9 7.29 -4.99 14.83
CA TRP A 9 6.65 -5.10 13.53
C TRP A 9 7.07 -6.39 12.81
N ILE A 10 6.08 -7.12 12.31
CA ILE A 10 6.26 -8.24 11.38
C ILE A 10 5.70 -7.80 10.03
N GLU A 11 6.55 -7.79 8.99
CA GLU A 11 6.16 -7.60 7.60
C GLU A 11 6.28 -8.93 6.85
N VAL A 12 5.19 -9.37 6.21
CA VAL A 12 5.17 -10.57 5.38
C VAL A 12 4.92 -10.15 3.94
N PHE A 13 5.96 -10.22 3.11
CA PHE A 13 5.89 -9.96 1.68
C PHE A 13 5.58 -11.25 0.92
N HIS A 14 4.70 -11.16 -0.06
CA HIS A 14 4.29 -12.27 -0.91
C HIS A 14 4.22 -11.83 -2.37
N SER A 15 4.58 -12.72 -3.29
CA SER A 15 4.44 -12.48 -4.72
C SER A 15 4.26 -13.79 -5.48
N LEU A 16 3.00 -14.15 -5.73
CA LEU A 16 2.63 -15.17 -6.71
C LEU A 16 1.93 -14.50 -7.89
N PRO A 17 2.54 -14.48 -9.10
CA PRO A 17 1.97 -13.82 -10.27
C PRO A 17 0.61 -14.40 -10.70
N SER A 18 0.34 -15.67 -10.40
CA SER A 18 -0.93 -16.33 -10.72
C SER A 18 -2.11 -15.85 -9.86
N TRP A 19 -1.82 -15.23 -8.72
CA TRP A 19 -2.84 -14.78 -7.77
C TRP A 19 -3.13 -13.31 -8.00
N LYS A 20 -4.34 -12.98 -8.44
CA LYS A 20 -4.81 -11.59 -8.50
C LYS A 20 -4.93 -10.99 -7.10
N ARG A 21 -5.45 -11.79 -6.16
CA ARG A 21 -5.65 -11.40 -4.76
C ARG A 21 -4.88 -12.33 -3.84
N ALA A 22 -4.42 -11.80 -2.71
CA ALA A 22 -3.80 -12.58 -1.66
C ALA A 22 -4.38 -12.15 -0.32
N PHE A 23 -4.74 -13.11 0.51
CA PHE A 23 -5.27 -12.92 1.84
C PHE A 23 -4.44 -13.73 2.81
N ILE A 24 -4.26 -13.21 4.02
CA ILE A 24 -3.61 -13.92 5.09
C ILE A 24 -4.63 -14.44 6.10
N VAL A 25 -4.45 -15.69 6.51
CA VAL A 25 -5.10 -16.26 7.70
C VAL A 25 -4.01 -16.42 8.72
N PHE A 26 -4.20 -15.85 9.91
CA PHE A 26 -3.13 -15.82 10.90
C PHE A 26 -3.66 -15.90 12.32
N ARG A 27 -2.77 -16.30 13.23
CA ARG A 27 -2.85 -16.00 14.65
C ARG A 27 -1.56 -15.34 15.10
N LYS A 28 -1.65 -14.38 16.01
CA LYS A 28 -0.50 -13.68 16.59
C LYS A 28 -0.37 -14.01 18.06
N ASP A 29 0.85 -14.15 18.55
CA ASP A 29 1.15 -14.35 19.97
C ASP A 29 0.35 -15.49 20.63
N ASP A 30 0.20 -16.62 19.91
CA ASP A 30 -0.64 -17.79 20.28
C ASP A 30 -2.13 -17.50 20.49
N GLY A 31 -2.63 -16.35 20.03
CA GLY A 31 -4.03 -16.01 20.12
C GLY A 31 -4.93 -16.79 19.15
N GLU A 32 -6.16 -16.29 19.01
CA GLU A 32 -7.17 -16.86 18.12
C GLU A 32 -6.84 -16.65 16.64
N TRP A 33 -7.32 -17.59 15.82
CA TRP A 33 -7.21 -17.51 14.37
C TRP A 33 -8.13 -16.43 13.80
N VAL A 34 -7.56 -15.61 12.92
CA VAL A 34 -8.23 -14.55 12.18
C VAL A 34 -8.43 -15.01 10.74
N SER A 35 -9.67 -15.02 10.25
CA SER A 35 -10.03 -15.63 8.96
C SER A 35 -9.66 -14.78 7.73
N ASN A 36 -9.54 -15.47 6.59
CA ASN A 36 -9.17 -14.93 5.27
C ASN A 36 -10.11 -13.85 4.73
N ALA A 37 -11.33 -13.73 5.25
CA ALA A 37 -12.30 -12.75 4.78
C ALA A 37 -11.92 -11.31 5.15
N THR A 38 -10.93 -11.12 6.03
CA THR A 38 -10.69 -9.83 6.68
C THR A 38 -9.42 -9.13 6.20
N TYR A 39 -8.33 -9.88 5.96
CA TYR A 39 -7.01 -9.30 5.73
C TYR A 39 -6.44 -9.68 4.36
N GLU A 40 -6.79 -8.86 3.38
CA GLU A 40 -6.16 -8.84 2.07
C GLU A 40 -4.78 -8.16 2.18
N LEU A 41 -3.75 -8.78 1.58
CA LEU A 41 -2.43 -8.17 1.47
C LEU A 41 -2.53 -6.94 0.56
N VAL A 42 -1.88 -5.86 0.96
CA VAL A 42 -1.86 -4.59 0.22
C VAL A 42 -0.71 -4.59 -0.79
N SER A 43 -0.84 -3.79 -1.85
CA SER A 43 0.25 -3.57 -2.80
C SER A 43 1.52 -3.14 -2.07
N ALA A 44 2.67 -3.56 -2.59
CA ALA A 44 4.00 -3.12 -2.19
C ALA A 44 4.90 -2.95 -3.42
N ASP A 45 4.32 -2.50 -4.54
CA ASP A 45 5.01 -2.30 -5.82
C ASP A 45 6.20 -1.35 -5.72
N HIS A 46 6.20 -0.43 -4.73
CA HIS A 46 7.32 0.48 -4.45
C HIS A 46 8.54 -0.23 -3.86
N VAL A 47 8.36 -1.37 -3.19
CA VAL A 47 9.46 -2.21 -2.70
C VAL A 47 9.98 -3.07 -3.86
N ARG A 48 9.05 -3.73 -4.55
CA ARG A 48 9.34 -4.52 -5.75
C ARG A 48 8.05 -4.72 -6.54
N PRO A 49 8.06 -4.52 -7.87
CA PRO A 49 6.88 -4.78 -8.70
C PRO A 49 6.31 -6.18 -8.48
N GLY A 50 4.99 -6.25 -8.26
CA GLY A 50 4.24 -7.47 -8.00
C GLY A 50 4.30 -7.96 -6.55
N PHE A 51 4.96 -7.25 -5.64
CA PHE A 51 4.93 -7.58 -4.22
C PHE A 51 3.64 -7.09 -3.57
N ARG A 52 3.16 -7.89 -2.63
CA ARG A 52 2.12 -7.51 -1.68
C ARG A 52 2.62 -7.77 -0.29
N VAL A 53 2.03 -7.09 0.70
CA VAL A 53 2.53 -7.14 2.07
C VAL A 53 1.40 -7.20 3.09
N PHE A 54 1.63 -7.94 4.16
CA PHE A 54 0.86 -7.89 5.40
C PHE A 54 1.74 -7.35 6.52
N ARG A 55 1.16 -6.52 7.40
CA ARG A 55 1.87 -5.88 8.51
C ARG A 55 1.11 -6.04 9.80
N VAL A 56 1.79 -6.44 10.86
CA VAL A 56 1.19 -6.57 12.19
C VAL A 56 2.21 -6.33 13.30
N LYS A 57 1.78 -5.72 14.41
CA LYS A 57 2.53 -5.72 15.66
C LYS A 57 2.26 -7.00 16.45
N ALA A 58 3.31 -7.78 16.67
CA ALA A 58 3.29 -9.03 17.44
C ALA A 58 4.71 -9.44 17.84
N ARG A 59 4.84 -10.42 18.74
CA ARG A 59 6.11 -11.11 19.04
C ARG A 59 6.34 -12.26 18.07
N LYS A 60 5.26 -12.97 17.73
CA LYS A 60 5.27 -14.11 16.80
C LYS A 60 3.99 -14.17 15.98
N LEU A 61 4.10 -14.80 14.82
CA LEU A 61 3.01 -14.97 13.87
C LEU A 61 2.98 -16.41 13.36
N GLU A 62 1.80 -17.01 13.33
CA GLU A 62 1.56 -18.23 12.56
C GLU A 62 0.51 -17.94 11.50
N PHE A 63 0.77 -18.33 10.25
CA PHE A 63 -0.09 -17.96 9.15
C PHE A 63 0.01 -18.88 7.94
N TYR A 64 -0.96 -18.76 7.05
CA TYR A 64 -0.87 -19.18 5.65
C TYR A 64 -1.49 -18.10 4.77
N ILE A 65 -1.14 -18.10 3.48
CA ILE A 65 -1.69 -17.14 2.51
C ILE A 65 -2.59 -17.90 1.53
N THR A 66 -3.65 -17.28 1.08
CA THR A 66 -4.59 -17.85 0.11
C THR A 66 -4.97 -16.81 -0.93
N ASN A 67 -5.40 -17.25 -2.12
CA ASN A 67 -6.04 -16.37 -3.09
C ASN A 67 -7.53 -16.08 -2.80
N GLY A 68 -8.02 -16.49 -1.62
CA GLY A 68 -9.42 -16.40 -1.21
C GLY A 68 -10.23 -17.67 -1.48
N SER A 69 -9.65 -18.64 -2.20
CA SER A 69 -10.24 -19.97 -2.38
C SER A 69 -10.03 -20.86 -1.16
N LYS A 70 -10.96 -21.79 -0.92
CA LYS A 70 -10.86 -22.80 0.14
C LYS A 70 -9.84 -23.91 -0.15
N SER A 71 -9.23 -23.93 -1.33
CA SER A 71 -8.35 -25.02 -1.77
C SER A 71 -7.02 -24.56 -2.38
N ASN A 72 -6.72 -23.26 -2.32
CA ASN A 72 -5.49 -22.72 -2.90
C ASN A 72 -4.75 -21.91 -1.84
N TRP A 73 -3.80 -22.59 -1.19
CA TRP A 73 -3.03 -22.08 -0.07
C TRP A 73 -1.54 -22.10 -0.42
N ASP A 74 -0.86 -21.05 -0.02
CA ASP A 74 0.58 -20.94 0.04
C ASP A 74 0.94 -21.15 1.50
N ASP A 75 1.48 -22.34 1.77
CA ASP A 75 1.76 -22.85 3.10
C ASP A 75 3.15 -23.52 3.10
N ASN A 76 3.63 -23.87 4.29
CA ASN A 76 4.90 -24.54 4.50
C ASN A 76 4.79 -26.05 4.25
N LYS A 77 4.50 -26.46 3.01
CA LYS A 77 4.41 -27.86 2.58
C LYS A 77 3.37 -28.68 3.38
N GLY A 78 2.18 -28.13 3.52
CA GLY A 78 1.07 -28.73 4.26
C GLY A 78 1.00 -28.33 5.75
N GLY A 79 1.84 -27.40 6.18
CA GLY A 79 1.78 -26.77 7.51
C GLY A 79 1.80 -25.25 7.42
N ASN A 80 1.56 -24.55 8.53
CA ASN A 80 1.59 -23.09 8.55
C ASN A 80 3.03 -22.53 8.55
N TYR A 81 3.18 -21.28 8.10
CA TYR A 81 4.39 -20.51 8.30
C TYR A 81 4.48 -20.03 9.75
N HIS A 82 5.69 -19.97 10.29
CA HIS A 82 5.95 -19.53 11.67
C HIS A 82 7.04 -18.45 11.71
N VAL A 83 6.68 -17.30 12.25
CA VAL A 83 7.58 -16.19 12.57
C VAL A 83 7.86 -16.24 14.07
N GLY A 84 9.12 -16.48 14.44
CA GLY A 84 9.55 -16.53 15.86
C GLY A 84 9.99 -15.19 16.45
N MET A 85 10.13 -14.14 15.64
CA MET A 85 10.56 -12.81 16.07
C MET A 85 10.12 -11.71 15.09
N PRO A 86 10.01 -10.44 15.51
CA PRO A 86 9.77 -9.32 14.61
C PRO A 86 10.80 -9.19 13.47
N GLY A 87 10.35 -8.65 12.34
CA GLY A 87 11.19 -8.41 11.18
C GLY A 87 10.44 -8.48 9.85
N ARG A 88 11.22 -8.41 8.76
CA ARG A 88 10.75 -8.51 7.39
C ARG A 88 10.98 -9.91 6.85
N TYR A 89 9.92 -10.49 6.31
CA TYR A 89 9.88 -11.83 5.76
C TYR A 89 9.39 -11.81 4.32
N ILE A 90 9.98 -12.67 3.49
CA ILE A 90 9.45 -13.00 2.17
C ILE A 90 8.90 -14.41 2.24
N CYS A 91 7.68 -14.59 1.76
CA CYS A 91 7.00 -15.87 1.66
C CYS A 91 6.46 -16.09 0.25
N GLY A 92 6.45 -17.35 -0.16
CA GLY A 92 5.82 -17.83 -1.38
C GLY A 92 6.74 -18.62 -2.28
N GLN A 93 6.15 -19.36 -3.23
CA GLN A 93 6.86 -20.34 -4.07
C GLN A 93 7.64 -21.38 -3.25
N ASN A 94 7.09 -21.82 -2.11
CA ASN A 94 7.74 -22.71 -1.13
C ASN A 94 8.99 -22.14 -0.44
N VAL A 95 9.18 -20.80 -0.49
CA VAL A 95 10.24 -20.11 0.22
C VAL A 95 9.63 -19.33 1.37
N PHE A 96 10.27 -19.40 2.54
CA PHE A 96 9.97 -18.53 3.67
C PHE A 96 11.29 -18.11 4.31
N THR A 97 11.59 -16.81 4.30
CA THR A 97 12.91 -16.30 4.71
C THR A 97 12.80 -14.92 5.34
N ARG A 98 13.46 -14.74 6.48
CA ARG A 98 13.69 -13.41 7.06
C ARG A 98 14.75 -12.69 6.24
N VAL A 99 14.46 -11.47 5.79
CA VAL A 99 15.37 -10.68 4.95
C VAL A 99 15.89 -9.42 5.64
N GLY A 100 15.42 -9.12 6.85
CA GLY A 100 15.92 -7.99 7.64
C GLY A 100 14.96 -7.59 8.75
N ASP A 101 15.20 -6.40 9.31
CA ASP A 101 14.27 -5.74 10.22
C ASP A 101 13.10 -5.14 9.43
N ALA A 102 11.97 -4.95 10.12
CA ALA A 102 10.81 -4.29 9.54
C ALA A 102 11.08 -2.79 9.33
N ASP A 103 10.49 -2.20 8.29
CA ASP A 103 10.47 -0.73 8.15
C ASP A 103 9.38 -0.16 9.07
N GLU A 104 9.77 0.22 10.29
CA GLU A 104 8.85 0.73 11.30
C GLU A 104 8.10 1.97 10.81
N ALA A 105 8.79 2.88 10.12
CA ALA A 105 8.19 4.11 9.62
C ALA A 105 7.10 3.81 8.59
N GLU A 106 7.32 2.84 7.69
CA GLU A 106 6.29 2.38 6.77
C GLU A 106 5.13 1.69 7.49
N CYS A 107 5.41 0.85 8.48
CA CYS A 107 4.37 0.13 9.21
C CYS A 107 3.45 1.06 10.00
N GLU A 108 4.00 2.08 10.68
CA GLU A 108 3.21 3.08 11.40
C GLU A 108 2.33 3.91 10.44
N ARG A 109 2.83 4.24 9.24
CA ARG A 109 2.01 4.91 8.22
C ARG A 109 0.78 4.09 7.84
N PHE A 110 0.91 2.77 7.73
CA PHE A 110 -0.23 1.90 7.41
C PHE A 110 -1.28 1.80 8.52
N LEU A 111 -0.91 1.98 9.79
CA LEU A 111 -1.89 2.05 10.88
C LEU A 111 -2.65 3.37 10.88
N ASN A 112 -1.94 4.46 10.59
CA ASN A 112 -2.44 5.81 10.79
C ASN A 112 -3.15 6.37 9.54
N ASN A 113 -2.76 5.95 8.34
CA ASN A 113 -3.35 6.40 7.09
C ASN A 113 -4.34 5.39 6.52
N LYS A 114 -5.62 5.78 6.56
CA LYS A 114 -6.75 5.01 5.99
C LYS A 114 -7.13 5.46 4.58
N ASP A 115 -6.33 6.35 4.01
CA ASP A 115 -6.55 7.00 2.72
C ASP A 115 -5.24 7.19 1.95
N ILE A 116 -5.39 7.44 0.65
CA ILE A 116 -4.32 7.92 -0.22
C ILE A 116 -4.66 9.35 -0.61
N ARG A 117 -3.76 10.29 -0.33
CA ARG A 117 -3.90 11.70 -0.72
C ARG A 117 -2.98 11.97 -1.89
N ILE A 118 -3.49 12.58 -2.94
CA ILE A 118 -2.69 12.91 -4.12
C ILE A 118 -2.67 14.41 -4.27
N ASN A 119 -1.50 14.94 -4.57
CA ASN A 119 -1.23 16.30 -4.98
C ASN A 119 -0.61 16.23 -6.39
N PHE A 120 -1.41 16.53 -7.42
CA PHE A 120 -1.04 16.40 -8.82
C PHE A 120 -0.72 17.78 -9.41
N SER A 121 0.47 17.91 -9.98
CA SER A 121 0.93 19.11 -10.66
C SER A 121 1.08 18.87 -12.15
N THR A 122 0.53 19.79 -12.94
CA THR A 122 0.62 19.79 -14.40
C THR A 122 0.84 21.22 -14.91
N THR A 123 1.59 21.37 -16.00
CA THR A 123 1.73 22.65 -16.70
C THR A 123 0.52 22.99 -17.56
N GLU A 124 -0.37 22.02 -17.78
CA GLU A 124 -1.56 22.19 -18.59
C GLU A 124 -2.60 23.07 -17.89
N ARG A 125 -3.20 23.98 -18.67
CA ARG A 125 -4.16 24.94 -18.15
C ARG A 125 -5.55 24.33 -18.05
N CYS A 126 -5.73 23.43 -17.10
CA CYS A 126 -7.02 22.81 -16.84
C CYS A 126 -7.93 23.70 -15.97
N LEU A 127 -9.22 23.76 -16.30
CA LEU A 127 -10.26 24.41 -15.47
C LEU A 127 -10.90 23.43 -14.48
N LYS A 128 -10.90 22.14 -14.82
CA LYS A 128 -11.36 21.03 -14.00
C LYS A 128 -10.34 19.90 -14.15
N MET A 129 -10.24 19.07 -13.12
CA MET A 129 -9.44 17.88 -13.17
C MET A 129 -10.20 16.74 -12.50
N PHE A 130 -10.09 15.56 -13.08
CA PHE A 130 -10.66 14.32 -12.58
C PHE A 130 -9.56 13.27 -12.47
N CYS A 131 -9.70 12.41 -11.47
CA CYS A 131 -8.85 11.26 -11.25
C CYS A 131 -9.67 9.99 -11.52
N LEU A 132 -9.26 9.23 -12.52
CA LEU A 132 -9.67 7.84 -12.65
C LEU A 132 -8.77 7.01 -11.73
N TYR A 133 -9.33 6.06 -11.01
CA TYR A 133 -8.55 5.16 -10.17
C TYR A 133 -9.10 3.74 -10.23
N ARG A 134 -8.25 2.75 -9.98
CA ARG A 134 -8.68 1.38 -9.76
C ARG A 134 -8.12 0.80 -8.47
N MET A 135 -8.93 -0.05 -7.85
CA MET A 135 -8.45 -0.93 -6.77
C MET A 135 -7.59 -2.05 -7.37
N ALA A 136 -6.79 -2.72 -6.54
CA ALA A 136 -5.81 -3.74 -6.97
C ALA A 136 -6.32 -4.74 -8.03
N ASP A 137 -7.60 -5.11 -7.98
CA ASP A 137 -8.24 -6.08 -8.87
C ASP A 137 -9.52 -5.54 -9.52
N GLY A 138 -9.74 -4.23 -9.43
CA GLY A 138 -10.93 -3.57 -9.94
C GLY A 138 -10.74 -3.05 -11.36
N GLU A 139 -11.88 -2.83 -12.01
CA GLU A 139 -11.93 -1.91 -13.15
C GLU A 139 -11.63 -0.49 -12.68
N PHE A 140 -11.17 0.36 -13.60
CA PHE A 140 -11.11 1.79 -13.35
C PHE A 140 -12.51 2.33 -13.05
N THR A 141 -12.57 3.39 -12.24
CA THR A 141 -13.79 4.18 -12.11
C THR A 141 -14.26 4.65 -13.50
N PRO A 142 -15.57 4.67 -13.77
CA PRO A 142 -16.09 5.17 -15.03
C PRO A 142 -15.61 6.59 -15.31
N ALA A 143 -15.26 6.88 -16.57
CA ALA A 143 -14.85 8.22 -16.99
C ALA A 143 -15.95 9.27 -16.69
N PRO A 144 -15.58 10.51 -16.28
CA PRO A 144 -14.21 11.03 -16.19
C PRO A 144 -13.47 10.65 -14.89
N GLY A 145 -14.09 9.88 -14.00
CA GLY A 145 -13.57 9.56 -12.67
C GLY A 145 -14.07 10.55 -11.61
N GLN A 146 -13.31 10.66 -10.52
CA GLN A 146 -13.67 11.51 -9.38
C GLN A 146 -13.06 12.90 -9.53
N ALA A 147 -13.86 13.95 -9.33
CA ALA A 147 -13.39 15.32 -9.42
C ALA A 147 -12.32 15.63 -8.36
N MET A 148 -11.29 16.37 -8.77
CA MET A 148 -10.22 16.86 -7.90
C MET A 148 -10.49 18.31 -7.49
N MET A 149 -9.95 18.72 -6.35
CA MET A 149 -10.02 20.10 -5.87
C MET A 149 -8.75 20.86 -6.23
N LYS A 150 -8.87 22.13 -6.62
CA LYS A 150 -7.68 22.97 -6.87
C LYS A 150 -7.18 23.54 -5.54
N SER A 151 -5.92 23.31 -5.24
CA SER A 151 -5.22 23.86 -4.07
C SER A 151 -4.79 25.31 -4.29
N VAL A 152 -4.43 26.00 -3.20
CA VAL A 152 -3.92 27.38 -3.23
C VAL A 152 -2.63 27.48 -4.05
N ASP A 153 -1.79 26.45 -4.00
CA ASP A 153 -0.53 26.37 -4.74
C ASP A 153 -0.71 26.01 -6.23
N GLY A 154 -1.96 25.92 -6.69
CA GLY A 154 -2.32 25.67 -8.09
C GLY A 154 -2.37 24.19 -8.49
N ASN A 155 -1.93 23.28 -7.63
CA ASN A 155 -2.01 21.83 -7.86
C ASN A 155 -3.43 21.28 -7.65
N TRP A 156 -3.70 20.09 -8.17
CA TRP A 156 -4.97 19.37 -8.01
C TRP A 156 -4.88 18.31 -6.93
N THR A 157 -5.82 18.28 -6.00
CA THR A 157 -5.81 17.37 -4.86
C THR A 157 -7.02 16.45 -4.80
N ILE A 158 -6.81 15.24 -4.31
CA ILE A 158 -7.88 14.25 -4.08
C ILE A 158 -7.50 13.28 -2.98
N THR A 159 -8.51 12.80 -2.25
CA THR A 159 -8.40 11.70 -1.29
C THR A 159 -9.11 10.48 -1.85
N LEU A 160 -8.39 9.36 -1.88
CA LEU A 160 -8.84 8.07 -2.40
C LEU A 160 -8.86 7.02 -1.28
N PRO A 161 -9.64 5.93 -1.46
CA PRO A 161 -9.57 4.79 -0.56
C PRO A 161 -8.17 4.17 -0.53
N VAL A 162 -7.77 3.66 0.64
CA VAL A 162 -6.48 2.99 0.92
C VAL A 162 -6.06 1.89 -0.06
N ARG A 163 -7.02 1.32 -0.79
CA ARG A 163 -6.83 0.21 -1.73
C ARG A 163 -6.67 0.67 -3.18
N ALA A 164 -6.70 1.97 -3.46
CA ALA A 164 -6.42 2.48 -4.79
C ALA A 164 -4.96 2.17 -5.14
N THR A 165 -4.74 1.57 -6.31
CA THR A 165 -3.43 1.07 -6.73
C THR A 165 -2.90 1.77 -7.96
N GLU A 166 -3.79 2.26 -8.82
CA GLU A 166 -3.41 3.01 -10.00
C GLU A 166 -4.33 4.19 -10.21
N VAL A 167 -3.77 5.27 -10.77
CA VAL A 167 -4.50 6.48 -11.12
C VAL A 167 -4.11 7.02 -12.49
N ALA A 168 -5.05 7.73 -13.11
CA ALA A 168 -4.85 8.56 -14.29
C ALA A 168 -5.64 9.86 -14.13
N PHE A 169 -5.22 10.91 -14.81
CA PHE A 169 -5.79 12.26 -14.69
C PHE A 169 -6.35 12.73 -16.02
N THR A 170 -7.47 13.44 -15.98
CA THR A 170 -8.07 14.03 -17.18
C THR A 170 -8.82 15.30 -16.84
N ASP A 171 -8.89 16.23 -17.79
CA ASP A 171 -9.79 17.38 -17.70
C ASP A 171 -11.18 17.10 -18.30
N SER A 172 -11.45 15.84 -18.70
CA SER A 172 -12.64 15.38 -19.45
C SER A 172 -12.79 15.97 -20.86
N MET A 173 -11.75 16.63 -21.38
CA MET A 173 -11.68 17.21 -22.71
C MET A 173 -10.47 16.64 -23.46
N GLU A 174 -9.44 17.44 -23.71
CA GLU A 174 -8.27 17.08 -24.52
C GLU A 174 -7.08 16.62 -23.65
N PHE A 175 -7.10 16.92 -22.34
CA PHE A 175 -6.01 16.52 -21.45
C PHE A 175 -6.26 15.13 -20.88
N TRP A 176 -5.27 14.26 -21.09
CA TRP A 176 -5.19 12.93 -20.50
C TRP A 176 -3.76 12.63 -20.09
N ASP A 177 -3.54 12.41 -18.79
CA ASP A 177 -2.27 11.97 -18.24
C ASP A 177 -2.42 10.60 -17.56
N SER A 178 -1.89 9.58 -18.22
CA SER A 178 -1.81 8.21 -17.74
C SER A 178 -0.37 7.70 -17.77
N ASN A 179 0.62 8.58 -17.56
CA ASN A 179 2.04 8.19 -17.57
C ASN A 179 2.42 7.35 -18.81
N LEU A 180 2.14 7.90 -20.01
CA LEU A 180 2.35 7.20 -21.29
C LEU A 180 1.58 5.87 -21.38
N SER A 181 0.30 5.87 -21.01
CA SER A 181 -0.60 4.71 -21.02
C SER A 181 -0.23 3.58 -20.04
N LYS A 182 0.63 3.86 -19.05
CA LYS A 182 1.01 2.90 -17.99
C LYS A 182 0.24 3.08 -16.68
N ASN A 183 -0.43 4.22 -16.53
CA ASN A 183 -0.99 4.75 -15.30
C ASN A 183 0.08 5.04 -14.23
N TYR A 184 -0.30 5.83 -13.24
CA TYR A 184 0.53 6.08 -12.07
C TYR A 184 0.23 5.03 -11.00
N LYS A 185 1.27 4.32 -10.55
CA LYS A 185 1.14 3.28 -9.52
C LYS A 185 1.34 3.84 -8.12
N LEU A 186 0.46 3.47 -7.21
CA LEU A 186 0.49 3.85 -5.80
C LEU A 186 0.88 2.62 -4.98
N GLY A 187 1.97 2.74 -4.20
CA GLY A 187 2.60 1.61 -3.50
C GLY A 187 2.06 1.36 -2.10
N SER A 188 1.65 2.41 -1.40
CA SER A 188 1.17 2.38 -0.01
C SER A 188 0.17 3.52 0.29
N PRO A 189 -0.58 3.45 1.40
CA PRO A 189 -1.31 4.58 1.96
C PRO A 189 -0.36 5.73 2.30
N GLY A 190 -0.91 6.95 2.31
CA GLY A 190 -0.13 8.16 2.56
C GLY A 190 -0.38 9.24 1.50
N SER A 191 0.46 10.27 1.55
CA SER A 191 0.34 11.44 0.68
C SER A 191 1.36 11.38 -0.45
N TYR A 192 0.94 11.62 -1.68
CA TYR A 192 1.77 11.58 -2.88
C TYR A 192 1.81 12.92 -3.57
N PHE A 193 2.98 13.27 -4.11
CA PHE A 193 3.12 14.30 -5.11
C PHE A 193 3.35 13.64 -6.47
N ILE A 194 2.55 13.99 -7.47
CA ILE A 194 2.65 13.44 -8.81
C ILE A 194 2.84 14.59 -9.79
N SER A 195 3.93 14.56 -10.54
CA SER A 195 4.21 15.56 -11.57
C SER A 195 5.13 14.99 -12.65
N ASN A 196 4.92 15.39 -13.90
CA ASN A 196 5.81 15.05 -15.03
C ASN A 196 6.17 13.55 -15.13
N GLY A 197 5.20 12.66 -14.92
CA GLY A 197 5.42 11.21 -14.97
C GLY A 197 6.06 10.60 -13.73
N VAL A 198 6.38 11.39 -12.70
CA VAL A 198 7.01 10.95 -11.45
C VAL A 198 5.99 10.86 -10.33
N VAL A 199 6.06 9.78 -9.54
CA VAL A 199 5.29 9.57 -8.31
C VAL A 199 6.25 9.66 -7.12
N GLU A 200 6.06 10.66 -6.26
CA GLU A 200 6.81 10.84 -5.03
C GLU A 200 5.91 10.61 -3.83
N LEU A 201 6.30 9.72 -2.91
CA LEU A 201 5.64 9.58 -1.61
C LEU A 201 6.16 10.69 -0.69
N MET A 202 5.28 11.59 -0.28
CA MET A 202 5.61 12.67 0.63
C MET A 202 5.82 12.13 2.04
N LYS A 203 6.91 12.54 2.68
CA LYS A 203 7.11 12.30 4.11
C LYS A 203 6.08 13.14 4.86
N GLU A 204 5.25 12.50 5.67
CA GLU A 204 4.46 13.24 6.64
C GLU A 204 5.44 13.92 7.59
N GLU A 205 5.41 15.25 7.64
CA GLU A 205 6.06 15.95 8.73
C GLU A 205 5.40 15.45 10.01
N THR A 206 6.20 14.86 10.90
CA THR A 206 5.73 14.58 12.26
C THR A 206 5.18 15.88 12.79
N PRO A 207 3.93 15.92 13.28
CA PRO A 207 3.41 17.11 13.94
C PRO A 207 4.44 17.51 14.98
N ASN A 208 5.03 18.70 14.82
CA ASN A 208 5.91 19.23 15.85
C ASN A 208 5.09 19.21 17.15
N PRO A 209 5.49 18.44 18.19
CA PRO A 209 4.73 18.37 19.43
C PRO A 209 4.61 19.75 20.12
N TYR A 210 5.34 20.75 19.62
CA TYR A 210 5.34 22.13 20.10
C TYR A 210 4.66 23.14 19.17
N GLY A 211 3.94 22.72 18.12
CA GLY A 211 2.94 23.56 17.45
C GLY A 211 3.45 24.82 16.73
N PHE A 212 4.68 24.84 16.23
CA PHE A 212 5.15 25.93 15.36
C PHE A 212 5.50 25.41 13.97
N THR A 213 4.66 25.78 12.99
CA THR A 213 4.97 25.69 11.56
C THR A 213 5.98 26.79 11.24
N THR A 214 7.18 26.41 10.83
CA THR A 214 8.14 27.36 10.27
C THR A 214 8.11 27.18 8.77
N PHE A 215 7.59 28.15 8.03
CA PHE A 215 7.77 28.21 6.59
C PHE A 215 9.21 28.65 6.32
N VAL A 216 9.98 27.85 5.60
CA VAL A 216 11.25 28.30 5.02
C VAL A 216 11.02 28.39 3.51
N SER A 217 11.04 29.63 3.02
CA SER A 217 11.07 30.01 1.61
C SER A 217 12.36 29.61 0.92
#